data_AF-A0A6I3U8M0-F1
#
_entry.id   AF-A0A6I3U8M0-F1
#
_cell.length_a   1.000
_cell.length_b   1.000
_cell.length_c   1.000
_cell.angle_alpha   90.00
_cell.angle_beta   90.00
_cell.angle_gamma   90.00
#
_symmetry.space_group_name_H-M   'P 1'
#
loop_
_entity.id
_entity.type
_entity.pdbx_description
1 polymer ?
#
loop_
_entity_poly.entity_id
_entity_poly.type
_entity_poly.pdbx_seq_one_letter_code
_entity_poly.pdbx_strand_id
1 'polypeptide(L)'
;NMDKNLAYMFTMKTESAGKVLFTKTELAKFGSEVELFPGVEDWFERIQKYGEENGVIVEHYIISSGLKEMIEGTSIAKNGAFKKIYATSFYCDENGVAVWPAQVVNYTNKT
;
A
#
# COMPACT_ATOMS: atom_id res chain seq x y z
N ASN A 1 -15.80 -16.69 13.79
CA ASN A 1 -15.59 -16.52 12.34
C ASN A 1 -14.68 -15.30 12.17
N MET A 2 -13.50 -15.45 11.55
CA MET A 2 -12.52 -14.37 11.41
C MET A 2 -12.79 -13.59 10.12
N ASP A 3 -12.62 -12.27 10.14
CA ASP A 3 -12.65 -11.42 8.94
C ASP A 3 -11.62 -11.91 7.90
N LYS A 4 -11.95 -11.82 6.61
CA LYS A 4 -11.10 -12.37 5.54
C LYS A 4 -9.74 -11.70 5.45
N ASN A 5 -9.66 -10.38 5.65
CA ASN A 5 -8.39 -9.65 5.62
C ASN A 5 -7.57 -9.98 6.87
N LEU A 6 -8.20 -10.08 8.04
CA LEU A 6 -7.52 -10.54 9.26
C LEU A 6 -6.98 -11.97 9.12
N ALA A 7 -7.76 -12.88 8.55
CA ALA A 7 -7.32 -14.25 8.27
C ALA A 7 -6.13 -14.26 7.29
N TYR A 8 -6.20 -13.45 6.23
CA TYR A 8 -5.11 -13.34 5.26
C TYR A 8 -3.83 -12.76 5.88
N MET A 9 -3.94 -11.73 6.71
CA MET A 9 -2.80 -11.15 7.43
C MET A 9 -2.16 -12.15 8.40
N PHE A 10 -2.97 -12.93 9.10
CA PHE A 10 -2.48 -13.99 9.98
C PHE A 10 -1.75 -15.07 9.20
N THR A 11 -2.30 -15.51 8.06
CA THR A 11 -1.65 -16.47 7.16
C THR A 11 -0.32 -15.93 6.64
N MET A 12 -0.26 -14.68 6.15
CA MET A 12 0.99 -14.07 5.67
C MET A 12 2.08 -14.09 6.74
N LYS A 13 1.76 -13.65 7.96
CA LYS A 13 2.71 -13.67 9.09
C LYS A 13 3.18 -15.10 9.38
N THR A 14 2.26 -16.05 9.49
CA THR A 14 2.58 -17.44 9.83
C THR A 14 3.44 -18.11 8.77
N GLU A 15 3.09 -17.94 7.50
CA GLU A 15 3.79 -18.57 6.38
C GLU A 15 5.15 -17.94 6.08
N SER A 16 5.36 -16.69 6.46
CA SER A 16 6.65 -16.00 6.32
C SER A 16 7.70 -16.47 7.35
N ALA A 17 7.27 -17.03 8.49
CA ALA A 17 8.15 -17.41 9.58
C ALA A 17 9.21 -18.42 9.12
N GLY A 18 10.48 -18.10 9.35
CA GLY A 18 11.62 -18.92 8.94
C GLY A 18 11.93 -18.91 7.44
N LYS A 19 11.16 -18.17 6.61
CA LYS A 19 11.39 -18.05 5.17
C LYS A 19 11.84 -16.65 4.77
N VAL A 20 11.19 -15.62 5.30
CA VAL A 20 11.47 -14.20 5.02
C VAL A 20 11.32 -13.39 6.29
N LEU A 21 12.19 -12.39 6.46
CA LEU A 21 12.04 -11.42 7.55
C LEU A 21 10.83 -10.52 7.27
N PHE A 22 9.71 -10.76 7.97
CA PHE A 22 8.45 -10.06 7.74
C PHE A 22 8.43 -8.68 8.40
N THR A 23 9.23 -7.75 7.86
CA THR A 23 9.37 -6.37 8.34
C THR A 23 8.75 -5.37 7.36
N LYS A 24 8.49 -4.15 7.82
CA LYS A 24 8.02 -3.05 6.95
C LYS A 24 8.98 -2.77 5.80
N THR A 25 10.28 -2.82 6.06
CA THR A 25 11.31 -2.59 5.05
C THR A 25 11.26 -3.66 3.96
N GLU A 26 11.14 -4.94 4.32
CA GLU A 26 11.04 -5.99 3.32
C GLU A 26 9.72 -5.94 2.53
N LEU A 27 8.61 -5.61 3.20
CA LEU A 27 7.34 -5.36 2.50
C LEU A 27 7.45 -4.22 1.49
N ALA A 28 8.11 -3.12 1.85
CA ALA A 28 8.36 -2.01 0.92
C ALA A 28 9.33 -2.39 -0.20
N LYS A 29 10.32 -3.25 0.06
CA LYS A 29 11.21 -3.79 -0.96
C LYS A 29 10.43 -4.63 -1.97
N PHE A 30 9.59 -5.56 -1.54
CA PHE A 30 8.70 -6.30 -2.45
C PHE A 30 7.79 -5.36 -3.24
N GLY A 31 7.29 -4.29 -2.60
CA GLY A 31 6.55 -3.23 -3.27
C GLY A 31 7.31 -2.55 -4.41
N SER A 32 8.62 -2.39 -4.27
CA SER A 32 9.46 -1.77 -5.29
C SER A 32 9.73 -2.65 -6.52
N GLU A 33 9.45 -3.96 -6.40
CA GLU A 33 9.60 -4.94 -7.48
C GLU A 33 8.28 -5.16 -8.25
N VAL A 34 7.19 -4.48 -7.86
CA VAL A 34 5.89 -4.59 -8.53
C VAL A 34 5.97 -3.99 -9.94
N GLU A 35 5.67 -4.81 -10.94
CA GLU A 35 5.51 -4.37 -12.32
C GLU A 35 4.18 -3.61 -12.48
N LEU A 36 4.27 -2.39 -13.00
CA LEU A 36 3.12 -1.54 -13.24
C LEU A 36 2.51 -1.84 -14.60
N PHE A 37 1.20 -1.68 -14.73
CA PHE A 37 0.56 -1.76 -16.04
C PHE A 37 1.12 -0.68 -16.98
N PRO A 38 1.24 -0.97 -18.29
CA PRO A 38 1.78 -0.01 -19.26
C PRO A 38 1.09 1.36 -19.17
N GLY A 39 1.91 2.41 -19.06
CA GLY A 39 1.45 3.81 -19.02
C GLY A 39 0.95 4.31 -17.67
N VAL A 40 1.03 3.52 -16.59
CA VAL A 40 0.65 3.97 -15.23
C VAL A 40 1.73 4.85 -14.60
N GLU A 41 3.01 4.58 -14.90
CA GLU A 41 4.15 5.25 -14.26
C GLU A 41 4.09 6.79 -14.36
N ASP A 42 3.65 7.32 -15.50
CA ASP A 42 3.49 8.75 -15.74
C ASP A 42 2.02 9.23 -15.69
N TRP A 43 1.07 8.33 -15.44
CA TRP A 43 -0.36 8.66 -15.49
C TRP A 43 -0.75 9.72 -14.46
N PHE A 44 -0.32 9.56 -13.22
CA PHE A 44 -0.73 10.44 -12.11
C PHE A 44 -0.26 11.88 -12.33
N GLU A 45 0.98 12.05 -12.79
CA GLU A 45 1.56 13.35 -13.14
C GLU A 45 0.82 13.99 -14.32
N ARG A 46 0.54 13.23 -15.40
CA ARG A 46 -0.22 13.73 -16.55
C ARG A 46 -1.59 14.27 -16.15
N ILE A 47 -2.28 13.57 -15.25
CA ILE A 47 -3.61 13.98 -14.78
C ILE A 47 -3.52 15.22 -13.87
N GLN A 48 -2.50 15.32 -13.01
CA GLN A 48 -2.25 16.52 -12.20
C GLN A 48 -2.00 17.74 -13.09
N LYS A 49 -1.08 17.60 -14.06
CA LYS A 49 -0.76 18.65 -15.02
C LYS A 49 -1.98 19.10 -15.82
N TYR A 50 -2.79 18.14 -16.29
CA TYR A 50 -4.04 18.46 -16.99
C TYR A 50 -4.99 19.26 -16.09
N GLY A 51 -5.07 18.93 -14.80
CA GLY A 51 -5.84 19.71 -13.84
C GLY A 51 -5.34 21.15 -13.72
N GLU A 52 -4.03 21.32 -13.52
CA GLU A 52 -3.38 22.62 -13.41
C GLU A 52 -3.63 23.51 -14.64
N GLU A 53 -3.50 22.95 -15.84
CA GLU A 53 -3.77 23.63 -17.11
C GLU A 53 -5.23 24.12 -17.22
N ASN A 54 -6.16 23.48 -16.51
CA ASN A 54 -7.57 23.85 -16.47
C ASN A 54 -7.96 24.59 -15.18
N GLY A 55 -6.99 24.99 -14.35
CA GLY A 55 -7.25 25.71 -13.10
C GLY A 55 -7.94 24.87 -12.02
N VAL A 56 -7.79 23.54 -12.05
CA VAL A 56 -8.32 22.61 -11.04
C VAL A 56 -7.20 21.86 -10.33
N ILE A 57 -7.36 21.63 -9.03
CA ILE A 57 -6.40 20.83 -8.24
C ILE A 57 -6.83 19.37 -8.31
N VAL A 58 -5.94 18.49 -8.77
CA VAL A 58 -6.16 17.04 -8.76
C VAL A 58 -5.29 16.38 -7.70
N GLU A 59 -5.92 15.71 -6.74
CA GLU A 59 -5.25 14.93 -5.72
C GLU A 59 -5.60 13.45 -5.87
N HIS A 60 -4.59 12.59 -5.81
CA HIS A 60 -4.77 11.15 -5.93
C HIS A 60 -4.73 10.48 -4.56
N TYR A 61 -5.70 9.60 -4.31
CA TYR A 61 -5.83 8.87 -3.05
C TYR A 61 -5.92 7.37 -3.35
N ILE A 62 -5.19 6.56 -2.58
CA ILE A 62 -5.29 5.09 -2.63
C ILE A 62 -6.13 4.61 -1.46
N ILE A 63 -7.12 3.77 -1.74
CA ILE A 63 -7.92 3.04 -0.75
C ILE A 63 -7.83 1.56 -1.09
N SER A 64 -7.12 0.79 -0.28
CA SER A 64 -6.77 -0.59 -0.60
C SER A 64 -6.89 -1.49 0.61
N SER A 65 -7.39 -2.72 0.41
CA SER A 65 -7.30 -3.78 1.44
C SER A 65 -5.90 -4.41 1.50
N GLY A 66 -5.02 -4.13 0.52
CA GLY A 66 -3.63 -4.58 0.49
C GLY A 66 -2.73 -3.90 1.52
N LEU A 67 -1.47 -4.33 1.57
CA LEU A 67 -0.50 -3.82 2.55
C LEU A 67 0.02 -2.44 2.17
N LYS A 68 -0.08 -1.51 3.12
CA LYS A 68 0.35 -0.12 2.97
C LYS A 68 1.82 -0.03 2.58
N GLU A 69 2.68 -0.76 3.28
CA GLU A 69 4.12 -0.74 3.08
C GLU A 69 4.51 -1.22 1.66
N MET A 70 3.78 -2.20 1.10
CA MET A 70 3.99 -2.61 -0.29
C MET A 70 3.63 -1.51 -1.28
N ILE A 71 2.53 -0.80 -1.06
CA ILE A 71 2.12 0.31 -1.94
C ILE A 71 3.12 1.46 -1.85
N GLU A 72 3.56 1.82 -0.65
CA GLU A 72 4.58 2.85 -0.40
C GLU A 72 5.94 2.50 -1.04
N GLY A 73 6.22 1.21 -1.22
CA GLY A 73 7.41 0.71 -1.90
C GLY A 73 7.49 0.97 -3.40
N THR A 74 6.33 1.15 -4.06
CA THR A 74 6.22 1.29 -5.53
C THR A 74 6.89 2.57 -6.05
N SER A 75 7.32 2.57 -7.32
CA SER A 75 7.88 3.78 -7.95
C SER A 75 6.90 4.95 -7.96
N ILE A 76 5.62 4.69 -8.23
CA ILE A 76 4.55 5.70 -8.21
C ILE A 76 4.44 6.39 -6.85
N ALA A 77 4.42 5.61 -5.75
CA ALA A 77 4.31 6.18 -4.41
C ALA A 77 5.57 6.96 -4.02
N LYS A 78 6.76 6.44 -4.35
CA LYS A 78 8.03 7.13 -4.12
C LYS A 78 8.17 8.44 -4.90
N ASN A 79 7.55 8.52 -6.08
CA ASN A 79 7.49 9.74 -6.89
C ASN A 79 6.48 10.77 -6.35
N GLY A 80 5.82 10.50 -5.23
CA GLY A 80 4.91 11.46 -4.59
C GLY A 80 3.55 11.59 -5.29
N ALA A 81 3.17 10.63 -6.13
CA ALA A 81 1.92 10.69 -6.88
C ALA A 81 0.66 10.72 -5.99
N PHE A 82 0.73 10.12 -4.80
CA PHE A 82 -0.42 9.99 -3.90
C PHE A 82 -0.39 11.01 -2.77
N LYS A 83 -1.49 11.74 -2.62
CA LYS A 83 -1.73 12.63 -1.48
C LYS A 83 -1.83 11.83 -0.18
N LYS A 84 -2.51 10.69 -0.22
CA LYS A 84 -2.64 9.80 0.94
C LYS A 84 -2.97 8.36 0.52
N ILE A 85 -2.42 7.42 1.29
CA ILE A 85 -2.65 5.98 1.14
C ILE A 85 -3.38 5.48 2.38
N TYR A 86 -4.60 4.99 2.18
CA TYR A 86 -5.43 4.30 3.16
C TYR A 86 -5.39 2.81 2.86
N ALA A 87 -4.56 2.08 3.61
CA ALA A 87 -4.34 0.67 3.39
C ALA A 87 -4.17 -0.10 4.69
N THR A 88 -4.24 -1.43 4.60
CA THR A 88 -4.04 -2.34 5.73
C THR A 88 -2.56 -2.31 6.14
N SER A 89 -2.25 -2.36 7.44
CA SER A 89 -0.88 -2.31 7.93
C SER A 89 -0.68 -3.15 9.19
N PHE A 90 0.57 -3.50 9.46
CA PHE A 90 0.96 -4.21 10.67
C PHE A 90 1.52 -3.27 11.74
N TYR A 91 1.18 -3.57 12.99
CA TYR A 91 1.95 -3.19 14.16
C TYR A 91 3.23 -4.00 14.17
N CYS A 92 4.35 -3.31 14.36
CA CYS A 92 5.67 -3.90 14.40
C CYS A 92 6.29 -3.76 15.78
N ASP A 93 7.14 -4.72 16.14
CA ASP A 93 7.97 -4.62 17.34
C ASP A 93 9.12 -3.62 17.18
N GLU A 94 9.96 -3.53 18.22
CA GLU A 94 11.14 -2.66 18.26
C GLU A 94 12.17 -2.94 17.14
N ASN A 95 12.16 -4.15 16.57
CA ASN A 95 13.03 -4.55 15.47
C ASN A 95 12.36 -4.36 14.10
N GLY A 96 11.15 -3.79 14.06
CA GLY A 96 10.40 -3.54 12.84
C GLY A 96 9.70 -4.78 12.27
N VAL A 97 9.66 -5.89 13.01
CA VAL A 97 9.01 -7.15 12.58
C VAL A 97 7.50 -7.04 12.81
N ALA A 98 6.71 -7.38 11.81
CA ALA A 98 5.24 -7.34 11.88
C ALA A 98 4.69 -8.41 12.84
N VAL A 99 3.99 -7.95 13.89
CA VAL A 99 3.47 -8.80 14.96
C VAL A 99 1.96 -8.95 14.90
N TRP A 100 1.22 -7.88 14.64
CA TRP A 100 -0.24 -7.86 14.71
C TRP A 100 -0.85 -6.87 13.72
N PRO A 101 -2.09 -7.05 13.22
CA PRO A 101 -2.76 -6.01 12.43
C PRO A 101 -2.90 -4.69 13.22
N ALA A 102 -2.42 -3.58 12.66
CA ALA A 102 -2.59 -2.24 13.24
C ALA A 102 -3.82 -1.53 12.67
N GLN A 103 -3.98 -1.61 11.35
CA GLN A 103 -5.12 -1.06 10.62
C GLN A 103 -5.56 -2.08 9.59
N VAL A 104 -6.86 -2.27 9.44
CA VAL A 104 -7.43 -3.14 8.42
C VAL A 104 -8.47 -2.35 7.65
N VAL A 105 -8.38 -2.39 6.33
CA VAL A 105 -9.34 -1.76 5.42
C VAL A 105 -10.15 -2.87 4.76
N ASN A 106 -11.41 -3.03 5.19
CA ASN A 106 -12.20 -4.25 4.93
C ASN A 106 -13.38 -4.01 3.98
N TYR A 107 -13.89 -2.79 3.95
CA TYR A 107 -15.06 -2.40 3.15
C TYR A 107 -14.88 -0.97 2.68
N THR A 108 -14.91 -0.76 1.37
CA THR A 108 -15.07 0.57 0.80
C THR A 108 -16.56 0.79 0.60
N ASN A 109 -17.25 1.25 1.64
CA ASN A 109 -18.58 1.82 1.41
C ASN A 109 -18.36 3.08 0.56
N LYS A 110 -18.67 2.99 -0.73
CA LYS A 110 -18.89 4.17 -1.56
C LYS A 110 -20.20 4.78 -1.07
N THR A 111 -20.10 5.90 -0.36
CA THR A 111 -21.25 6.76 -0.04
C THR A 111 -21.69 7.53 -1.27
#